data_AF-A0A1B8AI14-F1
#
_entry.id   AF-A0A1B8AI14-F1
#
_cell.length_a   1.000
_cell.length_b   1.000
_cell.length_c   1.000
_cell.angle_alpha   90.00
_cell.angle_beta   90.00
_cell.angle_gamma   90.00
#
_symmetry.space_group_name_H-M   'P 1'
#
loop_
_entity.id
_entity.type
_entity.pdbx_description
1 polymer ?
#
loop_
_entity_poly.entity_id
_entity_poly.type
_entity_poly.pdbx_seq_one_letter_code
_entity_poly.pdbx_strand_id
1 'polypeptide(L)'
;MSEHGAWPSSPAKIALEAWSQGCMIGALIIMIGITVINMRRGVVLHKLILIELLLAMPNGFFMFFNPPVWGWYLSSTVILLIISWNLHNVISWLKNKPFLSKRYNAIYIGTIVLVQPYWVLEIYANFTYFNPPYTRLFSSSRPLEALCRDPWWIFTALNLFWNIKYRYEFKYLELIRISPRFAVLLLSMSLSIIFIIIDLFAVTSVLHIGYINPFWKFAFIFKCFTDTIVLDDFKTALDKLSRYKMEQNHPLPFSRPGSQTNIGPQRSSLVDFAVICPVGSSALVTVQHLEMAHSDSISSPPRAVRASQTGLGGRPY
;
A
#
# COMPACT_ATOMS: atom_id res chain seq x y z
N MET A 1 -19.33 -25.14 -29.84
CA MET A 1 -18.20 -24.28 -30.24
C MET A 1 -18.18 -23.08 -29.32
N SER A 2 -17.17 -22.95 -28.46
CA SER A 2 -17.04 -21.79 -27.57
C SER A 2 -16.69 -20.57 -28.42
N GLU A 3 -17.65 -19.67 -28.61
CA GLU A 3 -17.44 -18.42 -29.34
C GLU A 3 -16.27 -17.66 -28.70
N HIS A 4 -15.36 -17.19 -29.56
CA HIS A 4 -14.37 -16.14 -29.26
C HIS A 4 -15.06 -14.96 -28.57
N GLY A 5 -14.32 -14.07 -27.89
CA GLY A 5 -14.85 -12.98 -27.04
C GLY A 5 -15.98 -12.16 -27.62
N ALA A 6 -17.17 -12.74 -27.69
CA ALA A 6 -18.33 -12.20 -28.35
C ALA A 6 -19.03 -11.33 -27.34
N TRP A 7 -19.64 -10.27 -27.85
CA TRP A 7 -20.44 -9.39 -27.03
C TRP A 7 -21.54 -10.21 -26.32
N PRO A 8 -21.78 -10.03 -25.02
CA PRO A 8 -22.64 -10.91 -24.26
C PRO A 8 -24.07 -10.89 -24.81
N SER A 9 -24.56 -12.00 -25.37
CA SER A 9 -25.88 -12.02 -26.03
C SER A 9 -27.05 -12.27 -25.08
N SER A 10 -26.81 -12.79 -23.87
CA SER A 10 -27.90 -13.08 -22.92
C SER A 10 -28.17 -11.90 -21.99
N PRO A 11 -29.46 -11.53 -21.76
CA PRO A 11 -29.81 -10.39 -20.91
C PRO A 11 -29.23 -10.48 -19.50
N ALA A 12 -29.17 -11.68 -18.92
CA ALA A 12 -28.58 -11.89 -17.60
C ALA A 12 -27.07 -11.61 -17.56
N LYS A 13 -26.32 -11.98 -18.61
CA LYS A 13 -24.88 -11.71 -18.71
C LYS A 13 -24.61 -10.22 -18.89
N ILE A 14 -25.40 -9.56 -19.74
CA ILE A 14 -25.32 -8.10 -19.94
C ILE A 14 -25.60 -7.38 -18.61
N ALA A 15 -26.69 -7.74 -17.93
CA ALA A 15 -27.08 -7.13 -16.68
C ALA A 15 -26.00 -7.30 -15.59
N LEU A 16 -25.43 -8.49 -15.45
CA LEU A 16 -24.38 -8.77 -14.47
C LEU A 16 -23.09 -7.96 -14.78
N GLU A 17 -22.68 -7.92 -16.04
CA GLU A 17 -21.49 -7.17 -16.46
C GLU A 17 -21.70 -5.67 -16.27
N ALA A 18 -22.82 -5.12 -16.76
CA ALA A 18 -23.15 -3.71 -16.61
C ALA A 18 -23.28 -3.28 -15.14
N TRP A 19 -23.95 -4.09 -14.31
CA TRP A 19 -24.10 -3.81 -12.89
C TRP A 19 -22.75 -3.81 -12.17
N SER A 20 -21.92 -4.83 -12.39
CA SER A 20 -20.62 -4.94 -11.73
C SER A 20 -19.64 -3.86 -12.19
N GLN A 21 -19.67 -3.47 -13.47
CA GLN A 21 -18.91 -2.33 -13.98
C GLN A 21 -19.39 -1.00 -13.39
N GLY A 22 -20.71 -0.77 -13.37
CA GLY A 22 -21.30 0.43 -12.76
C GLY A 22 -20.98 0.55 -11.27
N CYS A 23 -21.01 -0.56 -10.53
CA CYS A 23 -20.63 -0.61 -9.12
C CYS A 23 -19.15 -0.22 -8.93
N MET A 24 -18.25 -0.78 -9.74
CA MET A 24 -16.82 -0.46 -9.71
C MET A 24 -16.57 1.02 -10.01
N ILE A 25 -17.12 1.55 -11.11
CA ILE A 25 -16.94 2.95 -11.49
C ILE A 25 -17.52 3.90 -10.44
N GLY A 26 -18.73 3.63 -9.95
CA GLY A 26 -19.36 4.44 -8.90
C GLY A 26 -18.49 4.50 -7.64
N ALA A 27 -17.94 3.36 -7.21
CA ALA A 27 -17.03 3.31 -6.07
C ALA A 27 -15.73 4.11 -6.32
N LEU A 28 -15.12 3.97 -7.50
CA LEU A 28 -13.91 4.71 -7.87
C LEU A 28 -14.14 6.23 -7.85
N ILE A 29 -15.27 6.71 -8.38
CA ILE A 29 -15.62 8.14 -8.38
C ILE A 29 -15.71 8.68 -6.95
N ILE A 30 -16.38 7.96 -6.04
CA ILE A 30 -16.49 8.37 -4.64
C ILE A 30 -15.10 8.40 -3.99
N MET A 31 -14.27 7.38 -4.22
CA MET A 31 -12.91 7.30 -3.67
C MET A 31 -11.99 8.40 -4.22
N ILE A 32 -12.15 8.79 -5.50
CA ILE A 32 -11.46 9.95 -6.07
C ILE A 32 -11.85 11.21 -5.32
N GLY A 33 -13.14 11.44 -5.09
CA GLY A 33 -13.63 12.59 -4.32
C GLY A 33 -13.01 12.67 -2.93
N ILE A 34 -13.03 11.55 -2.19
CA ILE A 34 -12.42 11.45 -0.85
C ILE A 34 -10.90 11.72 -0.93
N THR A 35 -10.20 11.08 -1.88
CA THR A 35 -8.76 11.24 -2.06
C THR A 35 -8.37 12.69 -2.36
N VAL A 36 -9.15 13.39 -3.18
CA VAL A 36 -8.91 14.80 -3.52
C VAL A 36 -9.12 15.70 -2.31
N ILE A 37 -10.20 15.50 -1.55
CA ILE A 37 -10.50 16.30 -0.36
C ILE A 37 -9.42 16.11 0.72
N ASN A 38 -8.91 14.89 0.88
CA ASN A 38 -7.93 14.55 1.91
C ASN A 38 -6.47 14.70 1.43
N MET A 39 -6.25 15.18 0.21
CA MET A 39 -4.92 15.29 -0.37
C MET A 39 -4.09 16.35 0.34
N ARG A 40 -2.97 15.94 0.94
CA ARG A 40 -2.00 16.84 1.58
C ARG A 40 -0.90 17.28 0.61
N ARG A 41 -0.55 18.57 0.65
CA ARG A 41 0.56 19.12 -0.14
C ARG A 41 1.88 18.46 0.27
N GLY A 42 2.65 17.99 -0.72
CA GLY A 42 3.96 17.36 -0.51
C GLY A 42 3.95 15.85 -0.28
N VAL A 43 2.79 15.21 -0.11
CA VAL A 43 2.72 13.75 0.08
C VAL A 43 2.44 13.05 -1.25
N VAL A 44 3.45 12.37 -1.79
CA VAL A 44 3.38 11.67 -3.09
C VAL A 44 2.36 10.52 -3.09
N LEU A 45 2.16 9.85 -1.96
CA LEU A 45 1.28 8.69 -1.85
C LEU A 45 -0.17 9.00 -2.27
N HIS A 46 -0.74 10.15 -1.85
CA HIS A 46 -2.09 10.55 -2.26
C HIS A 46 -2.20 10.74 -3.78
N LYS A 47 -1.16 11.31 -4.39
CA LYS A 47 -1.13 11.54 -5.84
C LYS A 47 -1.08 10.22 -6.61
N LEU A 48 -0.30 9.25 -6.14
CA LEU A 48 -0.23 7.93 -6.77
C LEU A 48 -1.56 7.20 -6.66
N ILE A 49 -2.21 7.22 -5.49
CA ILE A 49 -3.55 6.63 -5.31
C ILE A 49 -4.56 7.31 -6.24
N LEU A 50 -4.55 8.63 -6.34
CA LEU A 50 -5.42 9.34 -7.28
C LEU A 50 -5.18 8.89 -8.74
N ILE A 51 -3.92 8.78 -9.16
CA ILE A 51 -3.56 8.32 -10.52
C ILE A 51 -4.00 6.87 -10.74
N GLU A 52 -3.84 5.99 -9.76
CA GLU A 52 -4.31 4.60 -9.82
C GLU A 52 -5.82 4.53 -10.10
N LEU A 53 -6.61 5.29 -9.35
CA LEU A 53 -8.07 5.35 -9.53
C LEU A 53 -8.43 5.89 -10.92
N LEU A 54 -7.76 6.97 -11.36
CA LEU A 54 -7.99 7.59 -12.67
C LEU A 54 -7.65 6.65 -13.84
N LEU A 55 -6.58 5.86 -13.73
CA LEU A 55 -6.16 4.91 -14.74
C LEU A 55 -7.11 3.71 -14.86
N ALA A 56 -7.75 3.28 -13.77
CA ALA A 56 -8.69 2.17 -13.81
C ALA A 56 -10.05 2.54 -14.40
N MET A 57 -10.50 3.78 -14.22
CA MET A 57 -11.86 4.21 -14.60
C MET A 57 -12.21 3.97 -16.08
N PRO A 58 -11.38 4.31 -17.08
CA PRO A 58 -11.76 4.16 -18.49
C PRO A 58 -12.22 2.76 -18.86
N ASN A 59 -11.65 1.72 -18.25
CA ASN A 59 -12.01 0.35 -18.57
C ASN A 59 -13.46 0.01 -18.19
N GLY A 60 -14.03 0.56 -17.12
CA GLY A 60 -15.40 0.20 -16.74
C GLY A 60 -16.50 0.77 -17.65
N PHE A 61 -16.16 1.59 -18.64
CA PHE A 61 -17.12 2.16 -19.59
C PHE A 61 -17.30 1.32 -20.87
N PHE A 62 -16.59 0.20 -21.04
CA PHE A 62 -16.63 -0.54 -22.31
C PHE A 62 -18.04 -1.03 -22.68
N MET A 63 -18.91 -1.28 -21.69
CA MET A 63 -20.28 -1.78 -21.92
C MET A 63 -21.21 -0.76 -22.60
N PHE A 64 -20.83 0.52 -22.70
CA PHE A 64 -21.62 1.51 -23.43
C PHE A 64 -21.49 1.39 -24.95
N PHE A 65 -20.53 0.63 -25.45
CA PHE A 65 -20.25 0.51 -26.88
C PHE A 65 -20.79 -0.80 -27.45
N ASN A 66 -21.20 -0.76 -28.72
CA ASN A 66 -21.56 -1.94 -29.50
C ASN A 66 -20.33 -2.43 -30.31
N PRO A 67 -20.31 -3.72 -30.72
CA PRO A 67 -19.32 -4.20 -31.67
C PRO A 67 -19.34 -3.39 -32.98
N PRO A 68 -18.20 -3.12 -33.63
CA PRO A 68 -16.84 -3.55 -33.24
C PRO A 68 -16.14 -2.65 -32.22
N VAL A 69 -16.66 -1.43 -31.96
CA VAL A 69 -16.03 -0.44 -31.07
C VAL A 69 -15.82 -0.97 -29.66
N TRP A 70 -16.75 -1.80 -29.18
CA TRP A 70 -16.66 -2.49 -27.90
C TRP A 70 -15.31 -3.21 -27.68
N GLY A 71 -14.87 -4.04 -28.64
CA GLY A 71 -13.64 -4.83 -28.51
C GLY A 71 -12.39 -3.95 -28.52
N TRP A 72 -12.37 -2.94 -29.38
CA TRP A 72 -11.26 -1.98 -29.46
C TRP A 72 -11.15 -1.12 -28.19
N TYR A 73 -12.27 -0.62 -27.69
CA TYR A 73 -12.31 0.19 -26.48
C TYR A 73 -11.91 -0.65 -25.25
N LEU A 74 -12.44 -1.86 -25.11
CA LEU A 74 -12.10 -2.77 -24.02
C LEU A 74 -10.60 -3.08 -24.02
N SER A 75 -10.03 -3.48 -25.17
CA SER A 75 -8.62 -3.83 -25.26
C SER A 75 -7.68 -2.63 -25.13
N SER A 76 -8.09 -1.43 -25.57
CA SER A 76 -7.26 -0.23 -25.39
C SER A 76 -7.24 0.23 -23.93
N THR A 77 -8.39 0.19 -23.25
CA THR A 77 -8.50 0.63 -21.86
C THR A 77 -7.97 -0.39 -20.86
N VAL A 78 -7.87 -1.68 -21.23
CA VAL A 78 -7.23 -2.70 -20.37
C VAL A 78 -5.77 -2.38 -20.10
N ILE A 79 -5.10 -1.67 -21.01
CA ILE A 79 -3.71 -1.21 -20.82
C ILE A 79 -3.66 -0.26 -19.61
N LEU A 80 -4.59 0.70 -19.53
CA LEU A 80 -4.66 1.63 -18.41
C LEU A 80 -5.01 0.91 -17.09
N LEU A 81 -5.90 -0.07 -17.15
CA LEU A 81 -6.24 -0.91 -16.00
C LEU A 81 -5.03 -1.70 -15.50
N ILE A 82 -4.23 -2.29 -16.38
CA ILE A 82 -3.02 -3.02 -16.02
C ILE A 82 -1.96 -2.08 -15.44
N ILE A 83 -1.83 -0.86 -15.98
CA ILE A 83 -0.95 0.17 -15.38
C ILE A 83 -1.45 0.51 -13.97
N SER A 84 -2.77 0.64 -13.77
CA SER A 84 -3.37 0.86 -12.44
C SER A 84 -3.02 -0.28 -11.48
N TRP A 85 -3.17 -1.54 -11.88
CA TRP A 85 -2.80 -2.70 -11.05
C TRP A 85 -1.31 -2.71 -10.67
N ASN A 86 -0.43 -2.39 -11.61
CA ASN A 86 1.00 -2.27 -11.33
C ASN A 86 1.29 -1.10 -10.37
N LEU A 87 0.61 0.02 -10.54
CA LEU A 87 0.73 1.17 -9.64
C LEU A 87 0.24 0.83 -8.22
N HIS A 88 -0.85 0.07 -8.09
CA HIS A 88 -1.33 -0.45 -6.81
C HIS A 88 -0.26 -1.28 -6.09
N ASN A 89 0.47 -2.13 -6.81
CA ASN A 89 1.57 -2.92 -6.25
C ASN A 89 2.74 -2.02 -5.78
N VAL A 90 3.01 -0.92 -6.47
CA VAL A 90 3.98 0.10 -6.04
C VAL A 90 3.48 0.88 -4.81
N ILE A 91 2.19 1.18 -4.72
CA ILE A 91 1.59 1.83 -3.55
C ILE A 91 1.68 0.90 -2.33
N SER A 92 1.36 -0.37 -2.51
CA SER A 92 1.52 -1.42 -1.50
C SER A 92 2.97 -1.56 -1.03
N TRP A 93 3.93 -1.46 -1.95
CA TRP A 93 5.34 -1.40 -1.64
C TRP A 93 5.70 -0.19 -0.77
N LEU A 94 5.30 1.02 -1.16
CA LEU A 94 5.59 2.25 -0.42
C LEU A 94 5.05 2.19 1.01
N LYS A 95 3.88 1.57 1.21
CA LYS A 95 3.28 1.35 2.53
C LYS A 95 4.05 0.35 3.38
N ASN A 96 4.57 -0.72 2.79
CA ASN A 96 5.38 -1.71 3.51
C ASN A 96 6.83 -1.30 3.71
N LYS A 97 7.36 -0.42 2.87
CA LYS A 97 8.79 -0.07 2.82
C LYS A 97 9.40 0.24 4.20
N PRO A 98 8.74 0.97 5.13
CA PRO A 98 9.27 1.22 6.46
C PRO A 98 9.47 -0.05 7.33
N PHE A 99 8.74 -1.12 7.03
CA PHE A 99 8.76 -2.38 7.78
C PHE A 99 9.69 -3.44 7.17
N LEU A 100 10.25 -3.19 5.98
CA LEU A 100 11.08 -4.14 5.24
C LEU A 100 12.57 -3.86 5.40
N SER A 101 13.39 -4.92 5.50
CA SER A 101 14.84 -4.80 5.42
C SER A 101 15.30 -4.49 3.98
N LYS A 102 16.53 -3.99 3.79
CA LYS A 102 17.08 -3.66 2.46
C LYS A 102 17.00 -4.84 1.47
N ARG A 103 17.21 -6.08 1.95
CA ARG A 103 17.14 -7.29 1.10
C ARG A 103 15.71 -7.60 0.67
N TYR A 104 14.77 -7.61 1.61
CA TYR A 104 13.36 -7.87 1.30
C TYR A 104 12.74 -6.77 0.44
N ASN A 105 13.18 -5.53 0.62
CA ASN A 105 12.82 -4.40 -0.23
C ASN A 105 13.23 -4.63 -1.70
N ALA A 106 14.47 -5.08 -1.94
CA ALA A 106 14.95 -5.41 -3.28
C ALA A 106 14.19 -6.59 -3.91
N ILE A 107 13.88 -7.63 -3.11
CA ILE A 107 13.08 -8.77 -3.58
C ILE A 107 11.67 -8.31 -3.99
N TYR A 108 11.02 -7.47 -3.17
CA TYR A 108 9.67 -6.98 -3.45
C TYR A 108 9.59 -6.23 -4.79
N ILE A 109 10.51 -5.30 -5.04
CA ILE A 109 10.56 -4.58 -6.32
C ILE A 109 10.99 -5.52 -7.46
N GLY A 110 11.95 -6.41 -7.21
CA GLY A 110 12.42 -7.38 -8.20
C GLY A 110 11.28 -8.25 -8.74
N THR A 111 10.35 -8.69 -7.88
CA THR A 111 9.19 -9.47 -8.34
C THR A 111 8.19 -8.62 -9.14
N ILE A 112 7.99 -7.33 -8.82
CA ILE A 112 7.14 -6.42 -9.64
C ILE A 112 7.74 -6.26 -11.05
N VAL A 113 9.06 -6.20 -11.16
CA VAL A 113 9.72 -6.12 -12.48
C VAL A 113 9.59 -7.45 -13.23
N LEU A 114 9.73 -8.57 -12.53
CA LEU A 114 9.65 -9.91 -13.13
C LEU A 114 8.28 -10.21 -13.77
N VAL A 115 7.20 -9.58 -13.29
CA VAL A 115 5.84 -9.83 -13.82
C VAL A 115 5.52 -9.02 -15.09
N GLN A 116 6.34 -8.05 -15.47
CA GLN A 116 6.08 -7.21 -16.64
C GLN A 116 5.94 -8.00 -17.97
N PRO A 117 6.77 -9.02 -18.26
CA PRO A 117 6.60 -9.83 -19.47
C PRO A 117 5.24 -10.55 -19.55
N TYR A 118 4.71 -11.01 -18.40
CA TYR A 118 3.37 -11.59 -18.35
C TYR A 118 2.31 -10.55 -18.74
N TRP A 119 2.40 -9.33 -18.22
CA TRP A 119 1.44 -8.27 -18.54
C TRP A 119 1.47 -7.86 -20.01
N VAL A 120 2.64 -7.84 -20.65
CA VAL A 120 2.76 -7.60 -22.09
C VAL A 120 2.06 -8.71 -22.89
N LEU A 121 2.26 -9.97 -22.50
CA LEU A 121 1.58 -11.12 -23.12
C LEU A 121 0.07 -11.02 -22.93
N GLU A 122 -0.39 -10.67 -21.72
CA GLU A 122 -1.81 -10.58 -21.39
C GLU A 122 -2.52 -9.47 -22.17
N ILE A 123 -1.87 -8.32 -22.40
CA ILE A 123 -2.41 -7.25 -23.27
C ILE A 123 -2.60 -7.75 -24.70
N TYR A 124 -1.60 -8.43 -25.26
CA TYR A 124 -1.69 -9.00 -26.61
C TYR A 124 -2.77 -10.10 -26.70
N ALA A 125 -2.82 -10.97 -25.69
CA ALA A 125 -3.81 -12.02 -25.60
C ALA A 125 -5.23 -11.44 -25.52
N ASN A 126 -5.46 -10.41 -24.69
CA ASN A 126 -6.72 -9.70 -24.59
C ASN A 126 -7.13 -9.08 -25.93
N PHE A 127 -6.21 -8.34 -26.57
CA PHE A 127 -6.46 -7.71 -27.86
C PHE A 127 -6.91 -8.74 -28.90
N THR A 128 -6.14 -9.81 -29.07
CA THR A 128 -6.43 -10.84 -30.07
C THR A 128 -7.59 -11.76 -29.69
N TYR A 129 -8.10 -11.70 -28.46
CA TYR A 129 -9.29 -12.45 -28.04
C TYR A 129 -10.59 -11.71 -28.39
N PHE A 130 -10.61 -10.39 -28.24
CA PHE A 130 -11.78 -9.53 -28.51
C PHE A 130 -11.77 -8.90 -29.92
N ASN A 131 -10.62 -8.90 -30.60
CA ASN A 131 -10.44 -8.36 -31.94
C ASN A 131 -9.80 -9.43 -32.87
N PRO A 132 -9.93 -9.29 -34.21
CA PRO A 132 -9.25 -10.18 -35.15
C PRO A 132 -7.74 -10.25 -34.84
N PRO A 133 -7.09 -11.43 -34.88
CA PRO A 133 -7.51 -12.69 -35.51
C PRO A 133 -8.23 -13.72 -34.60
N TYR A 134 -8.70 -13.35 -33.40
CA TYR A 134 -9.49 -14.24 -32.51
C TYR A 134 -8.73 -15.48 -31.99
N THR A 135 -7.66 -15.26 -31.22
CA THR A 135 -6.88 -16.34 -30.59
C THR A 135 -7.48 -16.78 -29.24
N ARG A 136 -7.16 -18.00 -28.80
CA ARG A 136 -7.55 -18.53 -27.47
C ARG A 136 -6.50 -18.31 -26.39
N LEU A 137 -5.43 -17.56 -26.69
CA LEU A 137 -4.30 -17.34 -25.78
C LEU A 137 -4.78 -16.75 -24.44
N PHE A 138 -5.73 -15.81 -24.49
CA PHE A 138 -6.30 -15.19 -23.30
C PHE A 138 -6.96 -16.20 -22.35
N SER A 139 -7.70 -17.17 -22.89
CA SER A 139 -8.33 -18.20 -22.07
C SER A 139 -7.31 -19.11 -21.38
N SER A 140 -6.15 -19.34 -22.02
CA SER A 140 -5.07 -20.16 -21.46
C SER A 140 -4.20 -19.41 -20.45
N SER A 141 -4.02 -18.10 -20.60
CA SER A 141 -3.21 -17.28 -19.68
C SER A 141 -3.98 -16.78 -18.45
N ARG A 142 -5.32 -16.70 -18.53
CA ARG A 142 -6.20 -16.18 -17.46
C ARG A 142 -5.98 -16.79 -16.06
N PRO A 143 -5.73 -18.10 -15.89
CA PRO A 143 -5.46 -18.67 -14.55
C PRO A 143 -4.23 -18.08 -13.85
N LEU A 144 -3.26 -17.53 -14.60
CA LEU A 144 -2.08 -16.87 -14.06
C LEU A 144 -2.33 -15.41 -13.68
N GLU A 145 -3.46 -14.81 -14.07
CA GLU A 145 -3.77 -13.39 -13.87
C GLU A 145 -3.77 -13.03 -12.39
N ALA A 146 -4.51 -13.78 -11.57
CA ALA A 146 -4.57 -13.54 -10.12
C ALA A 146 -3.19 -13.66 -9.46
N LEU A 147 -2.36 -14.63 -9.90
CA LEU A 147 -1.00 -14.80 -9.41
C LEU A 147 -0.08 -13.64 -9.83
N CYS A 148 -0.30 -13.05 -11.00
CA CYS A 148 0.51 -11.94 -11.49
C CYS A 148 0.01 -10.56 -11.00
N ARG A 149 -1.20 -10.51 -10.44
CA ARG A 149 -1.85 -9.28 -9.96
C ARG A 149 -1.78 -9.10 -8.44
N ASP A 150 -2.06 -10.16 -7.68
CA ASP A 150 -2.46 -10.05 -6.27
C ASP A 150 -1.42 -10.43 -5.17
N PRO A 151 -0.28 -11.12 -5.41
CA PRO A 151 0.60 -11.57 -4.33
C PRO A 151 1.14 -10.45 -3.44
N TRP A 152 1.49 -9.29 -4.02
CA TRP A 152 2.00 -8.14 -3.27
C TRP A 152 0.97 -7.58 -2.31
N TRP A 153 -0.30 -7.56 -2.72
CA TRP A 153 -1.39 -7.14 -1.86
C TRP A 153 -1.60 -8.12 -0.70
N ILE A 154 -1.63 -9.42 -0.99
CA ILE A 154 -1.77 -10.47 0.04
C ILE A 154 -0.63 -10.37 1.04
N PHE A 155 0.62 -10.23 0.56
CA PHE A 155 1.77 -10.02 1.42
C PHE A 155 1.62 -8.76 2.29
N THR A 156 1.17 -7.64 1.71
CA THR A 156 0.97 -6.38 2.43
C THR A 156 -0.04 -6.52 3.56
N ALA A 157 -1.18 -7.16 3.27
CA ALA A 157 -2.21 -7.41 4.26
C ALA A 157 -1.66 -8.29 5.39
N LEU A 158 -1.08 -9.45 5.05
CA LEU A 158 -0.53 -10.38 6.04
C LEU A 158 0.59 -9.75 6.88
N ASN A 159 1.48 -8.98 6.25
CA ASN A 159 2.55 -8.26 6.95
C ASN A 159 1.98 -7.22 7.92
N LEU A 160 0.90 -6.52 7.55
CA LEU A 160 0.22 -5.59 8.45
C LEU A 160 -0.38 -6.33 9.66
N PHE A 161 -1.12 -7.42 9.44
CA PHE A 161 -1.67 -8.26 10.52
C PHE A 161 -0.56 -8.80 11.44
N TRP A 162 0.53 -9.28 10.85
CA TRP A 162 1.69 -9.77 11.58
C TRP A 162 2.30 -8.68 12.47
N ASN A 163 2.54 -7.49 11.92
CA ASN A 163 3.10 -6.38 12.70
C ASN A 163 2.17 -5.96 13.83
N ILE A 164 0.85 -5.87 13.60
CA ILE A 164 -0.13 -5.56 14.66
C ILE A 164 -0.03 -6.57 15.81
N LYS A 165 -0.02 -7.86 15.50
CA LYS A 165 0.02 -8.92 16.51
C LYS A 165 1.34 -8.96 17.27
N TYR A 166 2.47 -8.89 16.57
CA TYR A 166 3.79 -9.17 17.16
C TYR A 166 4.60 -7.92 17.55
N ARG A 167 4.49 -6.81 16.83
CA ARG A 167 5.20 -5.56 17.18
C ARG A 167 4.43 -4.75 18.20
N TYR A 168 3.11 -4.67 18.02
CA TYR A 168 2.28 -3.81 18.85
C TYR A 168 1.59 -4.56 20.00
N GLU A 169 1.52 -5.89 19.98
CA GLU A 169 0.95 -6.76 21.04
C GLU A 169 -0.52 -6.43 21.39
N PHE A 170 -1.26 -5.79 20.48
CA PHE A 170 -2.67 -5.48 20.72
C PHE A 170 -3.59 -6.66 20.41
N LYS A 171 -4.62 -6.82 21.23
CA LYS A 171 -5.77 -7.66 20.87
C LYS A 171 -6.61 -6.93 19.83
N TYR A 172 -7.08 -7.64 18.79
CA TYR A 172 -7.87 -7.03 17.71
C TYR A 172 -9.13 -6.29 18.19
N LEU A 173 -9.80 -6.79 19.23
CA LEU A 173 -10.99 -6.13 19.79
C LEU A 173 -10.68 -4.79 20.47
N GLU A 174 -9.53 -4.71 21.13
CA GLU A 174 -9.05 -3.48 21.77
C GLU A 174 -8.66 -2.44 20.71
N LEU A 175 -8.01 -2.90 19.64
CA LEU A 175 -7.66 -2.09 18.48
C LEU A 175 -8.88 -1.48 17.78
N ILE A 176 -9.95 -2.27 17.61
CA ILE A 176 -11.23 -1.81 17.03
C ILE A 176 -11.86 -0.74 17.92
N ARG A 177 -11.82 -0.91 19.25
CA ARG A 177 -12.37 0.05 20.21
C ARG A 177 -11.59 1.36 20.23
N ILE A 178 -10.26 1.29 20.11
CA ILE A 178 -9.37 2.47 20.11
C ILE A 178 -9.51 3.27 18.80
N SER A 179 -9.62 2.57 17.67
CA SER A 179 -9.67 3.21 16.35
C SER A 179 -10.65 2.50 15.39
N PRO A 180 -11.92 2.94 15.30
CA PRO A 180 -12.91 2.32 14.43
C PRO A 180 -12.53 2.43 12.95
N ARG A 181 -11.83 3.50 12.54
CA ARG A 181 -11.31 3.66 11.16
C ARG A 181 -10.32 2.55 10.78
N PHE A 182 -9.47 2.16 11.73
CA PHE A 182 -8.51 1.08 11.53
C PHE A 182 -9.21 -0.29 11.45
N ALA A 183 -10.33 -0.47 12.14
CA ALA A 183 -11.16 -1.67 12.00
C ALA A 183 -11.71 -1.82 10.57
N VAL A 184 -12.27 -0.72 10.02
CA VAL A 184 -12.79 -0.70 8.65
C VAL A 184 -11.68 -1.00 7.64
N LEU A 185 -10.47 -0.47 7.87
CA LEU A 185 -9.28 -0.78 7.08
C LEU A 185 -9.00 -2.31 7.06
N LEU A 186 -8.88 -2.94 8.23
CA LEU A 186 -8.58 -4.38 8.32
C LEU A 186 -9.69 -5.26 7.75
N LEU A 187 -10.96 -4.86 7.96
CA LEU A 187 -12.10 -5.54 7.37
C LEU A 187 -12.06 -5.47 5.85
N SER A 188 -11.78 -4.29 5.29
CA SER A 188 -11.64 -4.07 3.85
C SER A 188 -10.53 -4.93 3.26
N MET A 189 -9.36 -4.99 3.92
CA MET A 189 -8.27 -5.88 3.51
C MET A 189 -8.69 -7.35 3.51
N SER A 190 -9.39 -7.79 4.56
CA SER A 190 -9.86 -9.18 4.68
C SER A 190 -10.86 -9.53 3.57
N LEU A 191 -11.84 -8.65 3.33
CA LEU A 191 -12.83 -8.81 2.26
C LEU A 191 -12.17 -8.88 0.88
N SER A 192 -11.18 -8.01 0.61
CA SER A 192 -10.46 -8.05 -0.66
C SER A 192 -9.76 -9.39 -0.91
N ILE A 193 -9.15 -9.99 0.12
CA ILE A 193 -8.50 -11.31 0.02
C ILE A 193 -9.53 -12.41 -0.23
N ILE A 194 -10.69 -12.37 0.46
CA ILE A 194 -11.78 -13.31 0.22
C ILE A 194 -12.23 -13.25 -1.25
N PHE A 195 -12.42 -12.05 -1.80
CA PHE A 195 -12.79 -11.89 -3.20
C PHE A 195 -11.70 -12.35 -4.17
N ILE A 196 -10.42 -12.17 -3.86
CA ILE A 196 -9.31 -12.73 -4.65
C ILE A 196 -9.37 -14.26 -4.67
N ILE A 197 -9.66 -14.91 -3.53
CA ILE A 197 -9.76 -16.37 -3.46
C ILE A 197 -10.94 -16.88 -4.29
N ILE A 198 -12.11 -16.23 -4.18
CA ILE A 198 -13.29 -16.57 -4.97
C ILE A 198 -13.02 -16.34 -6.47
N ASP A 199 -12.35 -15.24 -6.82
CA ASP A 199 -11.93 -14.93 -8.18
C ASP A 199 -11.02 -16.04 -8.76
N LEU A 200 -10.04 -16.50 -7.99
CA LEU A 200 -9.16 -17.60 -8.38
C LEU A 200 -9.94 -18.90 -8.63
N PHE A 201 -10.89 -19.25 -7.75
CA PHE A 201 -11.73 -20.44 -7.92
C PHE A 201 -12.69 -20.33 -9.11
N ALA A 202 -13.18 -19.13 -9.41
CA ALA A 202 -14.00 -18.88 -10.60
C ALA A 202 -13.18 -18.99 -11.90
N VAL A 203 -11.95 -18.45 -11.93
CA VAL A 203 -11.08 -18.53 -13.12
C VAL A 203 -10.56 -19.95 -13.37
N THR A 204 -10.28 -20.73 -12.32
CA THR A 204 -9.82 -22.12 -12.42
C THR A 204 -10.93 -23.13 -12.71
N SER A 205 -12.16 -22.66 -12.98
CA SER A 205 -13.36 -23.46 -13.29
C SER A 205 -13.83 -24.44 -12.20
N VAL A 206 -13.25 -24.37 -11.00
CA VAL A 206 -13.73 -25.10 -9.81
C VAL A 206 -15.13 -24.64 -9.43
N LEU A 207 -15.42 -23.34 -9.62
CA LEU A 207 -16.78 -22.80 -9.54
C LEU A 207 -17.28 -22.57 -10.97
N HIS A 208 -18.42 -23.19 -11.33
CA HIS A 208 -19.07 -23.01 -12.65
C HIS A 208 -19.82 -21.68 -12.74
N ILE A 209 -19.14 -20.60 -12.38
CA ILE A 209 -19.60 -19.24 -12.55
C ILE A 209 -19.17 -18.88 -13.97
N GLY A 210 -20.11 -18.53 -14.84
CA GLY A 210 -19.85 -18.33 -16.27
C GLY A 210 -18.71 -17.34 -16.55
N TYR A 211 -18.39 -17.15 -17.84
CA TYR A 211 -17.24 -16.35 -18.32
C TYR A 211 -17.05 -14.95 -17.68
N ILE A 212 -18.15 -14.35 -17.21
CA ILE A 212 -18.19 -13.06 -16.53
C ILE A 212 -17.97 -13.26 -15.03
N ASN A 213 -16.83 -12.78 -14.55
CA ASN A 213 -16.44 -12.86 -13.17
C ASN A 213 -16.45 -11.46 -12.53
N PRO A 214 -17.38 -11.15 -11.62
CA PRO A 214 -17.45 -9.85 -10.96
C PRO A 214 -16.52 -9.74 -9.73
N PHE A 215 -15.96 -10.84 -9.22
CA PHE A 215 -15.27 -10.87 -7.94
C PHE A 215 -13.95 -10.12 -7.95
N TRP A 216 -13.20 -10.13 -9.06
CA TRP A 216 -12.00 -9.30 -9.18
C TRP A 216 -12.31 -7.80 -9.07
N LYS A 217 -13.49 -7.35 -9.56
CA LYS A 217 -13.92 -5.94 -9.46
C LYS A 217 -14.17 -5.58 -8.00
N PHE A 218 -14.83 -6.46 -7.25
CA PHE A 218 -15.02 -6.29 -5.81
C PHE A 218 -13.68 -6.28 -5.06
N ALA A 219 -12.79 -7.22 -5.35
CA ALA A 219 -11.44 -7.23 -4.78
C ALA A 219 -10.73 -5.90 -5.06
N PHE A 220 -10.81 -5.39 -6.29
CA PHE A 220 -10.23 -4.10 -6.67
C PHE A 220 -10.84 -2.93 -5.91
N ILE A 221 -12.17 -2.85 -5.78
CA ILE A 221 -12.86 -1.81 -5.00
C ILE A 221 -12.35 -1.81 -3.55
N PHE A 222 -12.30 -2.96 -2.88
CA PHE A 222 -11.86 -3.03 -1.48
C PHE A 222 -10.37 -2.72 -1.31
N LYS A 223 -9.52 -3.04 -2.30
CA LYS A 223 -8.11 -2.62 -2.31
C LYS A 223 -7.99 -1.10 -2.35
N CYS A 224 -8.60 -0.47 -3.34
CA CYS A 224 -8.61 0.98 -3.50
C CYS A 224 -9.26 1.68 -2.28
N PHE A 225 -10.28 1.08 -1.69
CA PHE A 225 -10.95 1.61 -0.50
C PHE A 225 -10.02 1.60 0.71
N THR A 226 -9.27 0.51 0.90
CA THR A 226 -8.22 0.42 1.90
C THR A 226 -7.21 1.54 1.69
N ASP A 227 -6.81 1.79 0.44
CA ASP A 227 -5.84 2.81 0.12
C ASP A 227 -6.31 4.22 0.47
N THR A 228 -7.59 4.49 0.21
CA THR A 228 -8.25 5.74 0.59
C THR A 228 -8.31 5.90 2.12
N ILE A 229 -8.65 4.85 2.87
CA ILE A 229 -8.68 4.91 4.35
C ILE A 229 -7.29 5.09 4.96
N VAL A 230 -6.24 4.47 4.39
CA VAL A 230 -4.86 4.63 4.87
C VAL A 230 -4.42 6.10 4.84
N LEU A 231 -4.83 6.84 3.80
CA LEU A 231 -4.43 8.23 3.59
C LEU A 231 -4.90 9.17 4.71
N ASP A 232 -6.09 8.92 5.26
CA ASP A 232 -6.74 9.84 6.18
C ASP A 232 -6.14 9.79 7.58
N ASP A 233 -5.79 8.59 8.08
CA ASP A 233 -5.55 8.42 9.51
C ASP A 233 -4.56 7.34 9.93
N PHE A 234 -3.91 6.62 9.00
CA PHE A 234 -3.06 5.49 9.41
C PHE A 234 -1.94 5.93 10.37
N LYS A 235 -1.23 7.03 10.07
CA LYS A 235 -0.17 7.56 10.94
C LYS A 235 -0.72 8.05 12.27
N THR A 236 -1.82 8.80 12.25
CA THR A 236 -2.48 9.31 13.46
C THR A 236 -2.98 8.19 14.36
N ALA A 237 -3.57 7.14 13.78
CA ALA A 237 -4.08 5.98 14.50
C ALA A 237 -2.92 5.16 15.09
N LEU A 238 -1.85 4.95 14.34
CA LEU A 238 -0.66 4.24 14.81
C LEU A 238 0.09 5.04 15.89
N ASP A 239 0.15 6.37 15.77
CA ASP A 239 0.72 7.25 16.79
C ASP A 239 -0.14 7.22 18.07
N LYS A 240 -1.48 7.24 17.95
CA LYS A 240 -2.40 7.08 19.11
C LYS A 240 -2.20 5.73 19.78
N LEU A 241 -2.07 4.67 18.98
CA LEU A 241 -1.86 3.31 19.47
C LEU A 241 -0.50 3.17 20.19
N SER A 242 0.56 3.76 19.63
CA SER A 242 1.88 3.81 20.24
C SER A 242 1.88 4.59 21.56
N ARG A 243 1.18 5.73 21.62
CA ARG A 243 1.05 6.54 22.84
C ARG A 243 0.31 5.78 23.94
N TYR A 244 -0.81 5.14 23.60
CA TYR A 244 -1.57 4.30 24.53
C TYR A 244 -0.70 3.18 25.14
N LYS A 245 0.12 2.52 24.30
CA LYS A 245 1.06 1.49 24.80
C LYS A 245 2.15 2.07 25.71
N MET A 246 2.70 3.23 25.38
CA MET A 246 3.68 3.90 26.23
C MET A 246 3.09 4.29 27.59
N GLU A 247 1.85 4.79 27.62
CA GLU A 247 1.12 5.12 28.85
C GLU A 247 0.81 3.87 29.70
N GLN A 248 0.52 2.74 29.06
CA GLN A 248 0.26 1.48 29.76
C GLN A 248 1.53 0.81 30.31
N ASN A 249 2.66 0.90 29.59
CA ASN A 249 3.93 0.27 29.98
C ASN A 249 4.79 1.12 30.92
N HIS A 250 4.57 2.44 30.99
CA HIS A 250 5.15 3.33 31.99
C HIS A 250 4.05 3.89 32.90
N PRO A 251 3.57 3.12 33.90
CA PRO A 251 2.86 3.76 34.99
C PRO A 251 3.84 4.74 35.63
N LEU A 252 3.55 6.04 35.52
CA LEU A 252 4.33 7.08 36.20
C LEU A 252 4.51 6.67 37.67
N PRO A 253 5.75 6.58 38.18
CA PRO A 253 5.98 6.19 39.56
C PRO A 253 5.73 7.43 40.43
N PHE A 254 4.48 7.88 40.57
CA PHE A 254 4.10 8.70 41.73
C PHE A 254 2.58 8.80 41.86
N SER A 255 2.00 7.83 42.55
CA SER A 255 0.76 8.04 43.29
C SER A 255 0.79 7.14 44.53
N ARG A 256 1.34 7.69 45.61
CA ARG A 256 1.08 7.25 46.99
C ARG A 256 1.11 8.47 47.92
N PRO A 257 0.46 8.41 49.10
CA PRO A 257 -0.58 9.35 49.47
C PRO A 257 -0.17 10.30 50.61
N GLY A 258 -0.80 11.47 50.66
CA GLY A 258 -0.98 12.26 51.87
C GLY A 258 0.22 13.07 52.39
N SER A 259 0.16 14.38 52.19
CA SER A 259 0.37 15.33 53.28
C SER A 259 -0.27 16.67 52.91
N GLN A 260 -1.22 17.10 53.74
CA GLN A 260 -1.68 18.49 53.76
C GLN A 260 -0.47 19.37 54.08
N THR A 261 -0.26 20.43 53.29
CA THR A 261 0.24 21.70 53.81
C THR A 261 -0.16 22.80 52.84
N ASN A 262 -0.96 23.73 53.36
CA ASN A 262 -1.26 25.03 52.76
C ASN A 262 0.01 25.74 52.31
N ILE A 263 0.00 26.40 51.14
CA ILE A 263 0.60 27.73 50.87
C ILE A 263 0.02 28.23 49.53
N GLY A 264 -0.36 29.51 49.49
CA GLY A 264 -1.17 30.17 48.45
C GLY A 264 -0.50 30.45 47.10
N PRO A 265 -1.22 31.14 46.19
CA PRO A 265 -0.85 31.22 44.78
C PRO A 265 0.16 32.34 44.53
N GLN A 266 1.31 32.02 43.91
CA GLN A 266 2.18 33.03 43.33
C GLN A 266 2.51 32.72 41.86
N ARG A 267 2.34 33.76 41.06
CA ARG A 267 2.34 33.79 39.60
C ARG A 267 3.74 34.17 39.09
N SER A 268 4.13 33.57 37.97
CA SER A 268 5.15 33.99 36.98
C SER A 268 6.63 34.16 37.41
N SER A 269 7.52 33.36 36.82
CA SER A 269 8.40 33.78 35.70
C SER A 269 9.39 32.67 35.32
N LEU A 270 9.63 32.54 34.01
CA LEU A 270 10.70 31.76 33.38
C LEU A 270 12.07 32.22 33.90
N VAL A 271 12.99 31.28 34.19
CA VAL A 271 14.41 31.25 33.76
C VAL A 271 15.09 29.98 34.31
N ASP A 272 15.74 29.25 33.40
CA ASP A 272 16.87 28.31 33.50
C ASP A 272 16.97 27.31 34.67
N PHE A 273 16.96 26.02 34.31
CA PHE A 273 17.95 25.08 34.87
C PHE A 273 18.21 23.94 33.88
N ALA A 274 19.31 24.07 33.14
CA ALA A 274 20.02 22.91 32.62
C ALA A 274 21.00 22.41 33.69
N VAL A 275 21.30 21.11 33.62
CA VAL A 275 22.42 20.38 34.26
C VAL A 275 22.13 19.79 35.66
N ILE A 276 22.18 18.44 35.71
CA ILE A 276 22.86 17.53 36.69
C ILE A 276 22.30 16.11 36.37
N CYS A 277 22.94 15.31 35.50
CA CYS A 277 23.92 14.23 35.80
C CYS A 277 23.35 12.80 35.47
N PRO A 278 24.18 11.74 35.34
CA PRO A 278 24.33 10.97 34.08
C PRO A 278 24.02 9.46 34.22
N VAL A 279 24.30 8.68 33.14
CA VAL A 279 24.31 7.20 33.03
C VAL A 279 22.90 6.59 32.91
N GLY A 280 22.52 5.71 31.98
CA GLY A 280 23.18 4.96 30.92
C GLY A 280 22.19 3.86 30.48
N SER A 281 22.23 3.48 29.19
CA SER A 281 21.56 2.29 28.62
C SER A 281 20.06 2.36 28.28
N SER A 282 19.74 2.78 27.05
CA SER A 282 18.99 1.97 26.07
C SER A 282 18.69 2.84 24.86
N ALA A 283 19.28 2.48 23.72
CA ALA A 283 19.07 3.14 22.45
C ALA A 283 17.62 2.94 21.97
N LEU A 284 16.72 3.82 22.40
CA LEU A 284 15.42 4.01 21.77
C LEU A 284 15.58 5.15 20.75
N VAL A 285 15.73 4.78 19.48
CA VAL A 285 15.85 5.76 18.38
C VAL A 285 14.51 6.47 18.22
N THR A 286 14.43 7.70 18.75
CA THR A 286 13.32 8.62 18.53
C THR A 286 13.40 9.20 17.10
N VAL A 287 12.24 9.37 16.47
CA VAL A 287 12.02 9.79 15.07
C VAL A 287 12.72 11.11 14.69
N GLN A 288 13.19 11.88 15.66
CA GLN A 288 13.91 13.15 15.48
C GLN A 288 15.33 12.98 14.90
N HIS A 289 15.97 11.81 15.08
CA HIS A 289 17.31 11.54 14.52
C HIS A 289 17.30 11.20 13.02
N LEU A 290 16.14 10.83 12.46
CA LEU A 290 15.99 10.50 11.03
C LEU A 290 15.84 11.75 10.15
N GLU A 291 15.47 12.90 10.75
CA GLU A 291 15.26 14.15 10.02
C GLU A 291 16.54 15.01 9.95
N MET A 292 17.46 14.88 10.91
CA MET A 292 18.75 15.58 10.89
C MET A 292 19.81 14.93 9.99
N ALA A 293 19.69 13.62 9.70
CA ALA A 293 20.64 12.92 8.83
C ALA A 293 20.46 13.24 7.32
N HIS A 294 19.50 14.08 6.96
CA HIS A 294 19.19 14.43 5.57
C HIS A 294 19.70 15.82 5.14
N SER A 295 20.42 16.55 6.01
CA SER A 295 20.83 17.94 5.75
C SER A 295 22.32 18.20 5.69
N ASP A 296 23.19 17.21 5.91
CA ASP A 296 24.64 17.41 5.76
C ASP A 296 25.13 16.93 4.40
N SER A 297 25.17 17.89 3.48
CA SER A 297 25.99 17.84 2.26
C SER A 297 27.45 17.54 2.63
N ILE A 298 27.99 16.48 2.04
CA ILE A 298 29.40 16.08 2.11
C ILE A 298 30.27 17.24 1.59
N SER A 299 30.93 17.95 2.51
CA SER A 299 32.12 18.75 2.22
C SER A 299 33.33 18.04 2.84
N SER A 300 34.36 17.80 2.02
CA SER A 300 35.58 17.09 2.43
C SER A 300 36.50 18.04 3.21
N PRO A 301 37.11 17.61 4.34
CA PRO A 301 38.05 18.46 5.06
C PRO A 301 39.45 18.46 4.41
N PRO A 302 40.24 19.54 4.56
CA PRO A 302 41.56 19.66 3.96
C PRO A 302 42.60 18.80 4.69
N ARG A 303 43.48 18.17 3.91
CA ARG A 303 44.62 17.36 4.37
C ARG A 303 45.68 18.26 4.99
N ALA A 304 45.79 18.25 6.31
CA ALA A 304 46.88 18.88 7.05
C ALA A 304 48.10 17.94 7.15
N VAL A 305 49.25 18.49 6.77
CA VAL A 305 50.60 17.92 6.80
C VAL A 305 51.05 17.69 8.24
N ARG A 306 51.69 16.53 8.52
CA ARG A 306 52.54 16.38 9.71
C ARG A 306 53.90 15.82 9.31
N ALA A 307 54.90 16.67 9.50
CA ALA A 307 56.31 16.34 9.41
C ALA A 307 56.76 15.49 10.62
N SER A 308 57.65 14.55 10.36
CA SER A 308 58.60 14.05 11.36
C SER A 308 59.94 13.80 10.67
N GLN A 309 60.91 14.66 10.98
CA GLN A 309 62.33 14.42 10.73
C GLN A 309 62.90 13.43 11.75
N THR A 310 64.10 12.94 11.43
CA THR A 310 65.07 12.09 12.16
C THR A 310 65.02 10.63 11.70
N GLY A 311 66.08 10.00 11.20
CA GLY A 311 67.45 10.41 10.91
C GLY A 311 68.29 9.17 10.60
N LEU A 312 69.32 9.35 9.76
CA LEU A 312 70.55 8.54 9.63
C LEU A 312 70.49 7.14 8.96
N GLY A 313 71.20 7.04 7.83
CA GLY A 313 72.23 6.01 7.68
C GLY A 313 72.18 5.13 6.43
N GLY A 314 73.07 5.39 5.47
CA GLY A 314 73.80 4.32 4.76
C GLY A 314 73.26 3.83 3.40
N ARG A 315 73.82 4.41 2.33
CA ARG A 315 74.10 3.76 1.02
C ARG A 315 75.13 2.61 1.19
N PRO A 316 75.55 1.90 0.12
CA PRO A 316 74.90 1.51 -1.14
C PRO A 316 74.98 -0.05 -1.32
N TYR A 317 74.33 -0.67 -2.30
CA TYR A 317 74.78 -0.89 -3.69
C TYR A 317 73.57 -1.24 -4.55
#